data_AF-A0A955BL64-F1
#
_entry.id   AF-A0A955BL64-F1
#
_cell.length_a   1.000
_cell.length_b   1.000
_cell.length_c   1.000
_cell.angle_alpha   90.00
_cell.angle_beta   90.00
_cell.angle_gamma   90.00
#
_symmetry.space_group_name_H-M   'P 1'
#
loop_
_entity.id
_entity.type
_entity.pdbx_description
1 polymer ?
#
loop_
_entity_poly.entity_id
_entity_poly.type
_entity_poly.pdbx_seq_one_letter_code
_entity_poly.pdbx_strand_id
1 'polypeptide(L)'
;MTPENDLFPYKEGLLEKPVVVDNTDGNVEIVREFSGRSLSVGLFDFDGTISDERLGWPNLAVPNNVAYLIALSSPHMEHKRAEEIVVREIEETIGIPTYMQMKRLCQILENHGYTGPPLDPMMLKDSYNDALVGMVESRRAKLRAGEMTMDDMRMDGAMEVLTELQQRLSRGIYLASGSDLDAVSESVEYLGYSQFFPKDRIMAAGSLGPEDDAKEVVIDRMVGEMGIPGAELLTFGDGFPEMLYTYRAGGVGVGVLSRDESHYEHLGHFTVEQKKQRLLNAGAHLLVYNPYQNVPELLDAIARGYQA
;
A
#
# COMPACT_ATOMS: atom_id res chain seq x y z
N MET A 1 -6.33 -2.43 32.61
CA MET A 1 -5.86 -2.51 31.21
C MET A 1 -6.94 -1.87 30.38
N THR A 2 -6.68 -0.67 29.84
CA THR A 2 -7.63 0.02 28.95
C THR A 2 -7.66 -0.69 27.60
N PRO A 3 -8.83 -0.84 26.94
CA PRO A 3 -8.96 -1.58 25.67
C PRO A 3 -8.41 -0.84 24.43
N GLU A 4 -7.68 0.26 24.61
CA GLU A 4 -7.36 1.20 23.54
C GLU A 4 -6.17 0.79 22.64
N ASN A 5 -5.47 -0.31 22.95
CA ASN A 5 -4.21 -0.66 22.27
C ASN A 5 -4.28 -1.82 21.27
N ASP A 6 -5.45 -2.37 20.92
CA ASP A 6 -5.56 -3.61 20.13
C ASP A 6 -6.09 -3.45 18.69
N LEU A 7 -6.41 -2.24 18.22
CA LEU A 7 -6.95 -2.09 16.85
C LEU A 7 -5.86 -2.10 15.78
N PHE A 8 -4.64 -1.72 16.12
CA PHE A 8 -3.56 -1.51 15.17
C PHE A 8 -2.26 -2.02 15.76
N PRO A 9 -1.58 -2.97 15.11
CA PRO A 9 -0.24 -3.34 15.52
C PRO A 9 0.71 -2.22 15.07
N TYR A 10 1.96 -2.22 15.53
CA TYR A 10 3.08 -1.41 14.99
C TYR A 10 3.32 -0.03 15.66
N LYS A 11 3.98 -0.08 16.82
CA LYS A 11 4.85 1.00 17.33
C LYS A 11 6.24 0.40 17.58
N GLU A 12 7.16 0.61 16.64
CA GLU A 12 8.59 0.27 16.68
C GLU A 12 8.97 -1.24 16.86
N GLY A 13 10.00 -1.69 16.13
CA GLY A 13 10.74 -2.92 16.49
C GLY A 13 10.11 -4.27 16.12
N LEU A 14 9.31 -4.33 15.06
CA LEU A 14 8.73 -5.62 14.61
C LEU A 14 9.80 -6.66 14.27
N LEU A 15 10.89 -6.27 13.62
CA LEU A 15 11.84 -7.19 13.02
C LEU A 15 13.29 -6.71 13.21
N GLU A 16 14.24 -7.63 13.03
CA GLU A 16 15.67 -7.40 13.28
C GLU A 16 16.23 -6.16 12.56
N LYS A 17 17.28 -5.57 13.14
CA LYS A 17 17.96 -4.38 12.61
C LYS A 17 18.39 -4.57 11.15
N PRO A 18 18.13 -3.60 10.26
CA PRO A 18 18.60 -3.64 8.87
C PRO A 18 20.13 -3.73 8.76
N VAL A 19 20.63 -4.39 7.70
CA VAL A 19 22.07 -4.55 7.40
C VAL A 19 22.60 -3.48 6.43
N VAL A 20 21.70 -2.74 5.77
CA VAL A 20 21.95 -1.63 4.82
C VAL A 20 23.21 -1.78 3.95
N VAL A 21 23.02 -2.28 2.75
CA VAL A 21 24.00 -2.41 1.69
C VAL A 21 23.49 -1.63 0.47
N ASP A 22 24.13 -0.50 0.20
CA ASP A 22 23.84 0.30 -0.98
C ASP A 22 24.32 -0.43 -2.25
N ASN A 23 23.45 -0.54 -3.26
CA ASN A 23 23.88 -0.88 -4.62
C ASN A 23 24.27 0.37 -5.41
N THR A 24 25.08 0.13 -6.44
CA THR A 24 26.07 1.04 -7.01
C THR A 24 25.53 2.36 -7.56
N ASP A 25 24.24 2.45 -7.90
CA ASP A 25 23.66 3.67 -8.50
C ASP A 25 22.59 4.35 -7.60
N GLY A 26 22.40 3.87 -6.37
CA GLY A 26 21.52 4.50 -5.36
C GLY A 26 20.01 4.33 -5.60
N ASN A 27 19.60 3.56 -6.61
CA ASN A 27 18.20 3.26 -6.87
C ASN A 27 17.67 2.08 -6.05
N VAL A 28 18.57 1.20 -5.60
CA VAL A 28 18.24 -0.01 -4.85
C VAL A 28 19.09 -0.11 -3.58
N GLU A 29 18.45 -0.30 -2.45
CA GLU A 29 19.08 -0.50 -1.15
C GLU A 29 18.73 -1.90 -0.63
N ILE A 30 19.72 -2.75 -0.40
CA ILE A 30 19.50 -4.05 0.25
C ILE A 30 19.55 -3.82 1.76
N VAL A 31 18.45 -4.08 2.45
CA VAL A 31 18.29 -3.76 3.87
C VAL A 31 18.28 -5.02 4.74
N ARG A 32 18.21 -6.20 4.13
CA ARG A 32 18.22 -7.50 4.82
C ARG A 32 18.84 -8.59 3.96
N GLU A 33 19.40 -9.61 4.59
CA GLU A 33 19.87 -10.81 3.90
C GLU A 33 18.71 -11.60 3.28
N PHE A 34 18.92 -12.12 2.07
CA PHE A 34 17.99 -12.99 1.37
C PHE A 34 18.69 -13.77 0.24
N SER A 35 18.04 -14.83 -0.23
CA SER A 35 18.46 -15.56 -1.43
C SER A 35 17.52 -15.29 -2.59
N GLY A 36 18.05 -14.84 -3.72
CA GLY A 36 17.29 -14.70 -4.96
C GLY A 36 17.07 -16.00 -5.73
N ARG A 37 17.74 -17.09 -5.35
CA ARG A 37 17.83 -18.31 -6.18
C ARG A 37 16.56 -19.17 -6.19
N SER A 38 15.74 -19.07 -5.15
CA SER A 38 14.52 -19.87 -4.98
C SER A 38 13.27 -19.17 -5.50
N LEU A 39 13.36 -17.88 -5.87
CA LEU A 39 12.20 -17.08 -6.26
C LEU A 39 11.55 -17.65 -7.53
N SER A 40 10.26 -17.93 -7.46
CA SER A 40 9.50 -18.55 -8.55
C SER A 40 8.17 -17.87 -8.81
N VAL A 41 7.66 -17.07 -7.87
CA VAL A 41 6.41 -16.32 -7.99
C VAL A 41 6.58 -14.87 -7.55
N GLY A 42 5.90 -13.97 -8.26
CA GLY A 42 5.85 -12.55 -7.93
C GLY A 42 4.46 -12.16 -7.43
N LEU A 43 4.38 -11.35 -6.38
CA LEU A 43 3.15 -10.73 -5.90
C LEU A 43 3.33 -9.21 -5.94
N PHE A 44 2.38 -8.51 -6.51
CA PHE A 44 2.39 -7.05 -6.58
C PHE A 44 1.22 -6.49 -5.80
N ASP A 45 1.45 -5.46 -5.01
CA ASP A 45 0.42 -4.49 -4.73
C ASP A 45 0.11 -3.61 -5.97
N PHE A 46 -1.03 -2.92 -5.95
CA PHE A 46 -1.48 -2.06 -7.03
C PHE A 46 -1.13 -0.58 -6.80
N ASP A 47 -1.79 0.06 -5.84
CA ASP A 47 -1.76 1.52 -5.64
C ASP A 47 -0.42 1.94 -5.01
N GLY A 48 0.30 2.86 -5.64
CA GLY A 48 1.62 3.27 -5.15
C GLY A 48 2.74 2.25 -5.41
N THR A 49 2.41 1.11 -6.04
CA THR A 49 3.35 0.04 -6.38
C THR A 49 3.53 -0.12 -7.89
N ILE A 50 2.42 -0.20 -8.65
CA ILE A 50 2.42 -0.19 -10.12
C ILE A 50 1.46 0.83 -10.72
N SER A 51 0.57 1.43 -9.92
CA SER A 51 -0.44 2.40 -10.35
C SER A 51 -0.34 3.71 -9.57
N ASP A 52 -0.49 4.82 -10.29
CA ASP A 52 -0.63 6.18 -9.76
C ASP A 52 -2.07 6.72 -9.91
N GLU A 53 -3.05 5.85 -10.12
CA GLU A 53 -4.48 6.23 -10.18
C GLU A 53 -4.96 6.93 -8.90
N ARG A 54 -4.34 6.63 -7.76
CA ARG A 54 -4.65 7.24 -6.45
C ARG A 54 -3.54 8.16 -5.94
N LEU A 55 -2.58 8.54 -6.78
CA LEU A 55 -1.53 9.49 -6.39
C LEU A 55 -2.16 10.80 -5.88
N GLY A 56 -1.68 11.29 -4.73
CA GLY A 56 -2.27 12.42 -4.02
C GLY A 56 -3.38 12.06 -3.05
N TRP A 57 -3.62 10.77 -2.76
CA TRP A 57 -4.66 10.30 -1.83
C TRP A 57 -4.67 11.00 -0.45
N PRO A 58 -3.55 11.46 0.16
CA PRO A 58 -3.61 12.15 1.45
C PRO A 58 -4.40 13.46 1.37
N ASN A 59 -4.35 14.14 0.21
CA ASN A 59 -5.08 15.39 -0.04
C ASN A 59 -6.59 15.19 -0.15
N LEU A 60 -7.04 13.93 -0.26
CA LEU A 60 -8.44 13.54 -0.21
C LEU A 60 -8.82 13.00 1.18
N ALA A 61 -8.00 12.10 1.71
CA ALA A 61 -8.27 11.40 2.97
C ALA A 61 -8.31 12.34 4.17
N VAL A 62 -7.37 13.28 4.27
CA VAL A 62 -7.31 14.21 5.40
C VAL A 62 -8.54 15.14 5.39
N PRO A 63 -8.87 15.89 4.31
CA PRO A 63 -10.05 16.76 4.33
C PRO A 63 -11.37 16.02 4.55
N ASN A 64 -11.52 14.81 4.02
CA ASN A 64 -12.70 13.97 4.24
C ASN A 64 -12.93 13.71 5.73
N ASN A 65 -11.89 13.28 6.44
CA ASN A 65 -11.98 12.97 7.87
C ASN A 65 -12.08 14.23 8.75
N VAL A 66 -11.42 15.33 8.34
CA VAL A 66 -11.55 16.65 8.98
C VAL A 66 -12.98 17.15 8.90
N ALA A 67 -13.66 16.98 7.75
CA ALA A 67 -15.05 17.40 7.58
C ALA A 67 -15.98 16.70 8.59
N TYR A 68 -15.82 15.40 8.81
CA TYR A 68 -16.56 14.68 9.85
C TYR A 68 -16.24 15.22 11.25
N LEU A 69 -14.95 15.41 11.56
CA LEU A 69 -14.54 15.89 12.88
C LEU A 69 -15.12 17.28 13.18
N ILE A 70 -15.10 18.20 12.22
CA ILE A 70 -15.69 19.53 12.39
C ILE A 70 -17.22 19.47 12.49
N ALA A 71 -17.88 18.69 11.63
CA ALA A 71 -19.34 18.67 11.56
C ALA A 71 -20.01 17.98 12.75
N LEU A 72 -19.34 16.97 13.34
CA LEU A 72 -19.95 16.07 14.32
C LEU A 72 -19.40 16.25 15.74
N SER A 73 -18.22 16.85 15.91
CA SER A 73 -17.65 17.04 17.25
C SER A 73 -18.10 18.34 17.94
N SER A 74 -17.48 18.68 19.06
CA SER A 74 -17.77 19.91 19.82
C SER A 74 -17.83 21.17 18.95
N PRO A 75 -18.76 22.12 19.20
CA PRO A 75 -18.87 23.38 18.43
C PRO A 75 -17.64 24.30 18.52
N HIS A 76 -16.63 23.92 19.30
CA HIS A 76 -15.35 24.62 19.43
C HIS A 76 -14.18 23.91 18.71
N MET A 77 -14.46 22.92 17.85
CA MET A 77 -13.42 22.25 17.07
C MET A 77 -12.85 23.19 16.01
N GLU A 78 -11.64 23.71 16.27
CA GLU A 78 -10.88 24.51 15.33
C GLU A 78 -10.37 23.64 14.16
N HIS A 79 -10.47 24.14 12.93
CA HIS A 79 -10.06 23.40 11.72
C HIS A 79 -8.62 22.89 11.81
N LYS A 80 -7.69 23.76 12.22
CA LYS A 80 -6.27 23.40 12.36
C LYS A 80 -6.07 22.25 13.35
N ARG A 81 -6.81 22.24 14.46
CA ARG A 81 -6.73 21.16 15.45
C ARG A 81 -7.29 19.86 14.91
N ALA A 82 -8.43 19.92 14.20
CA ALA A 82 -9.01 18.76 13.55
C ALA A 82 -8.04 18.13 12.55
N GLU A 83 -7.42 18.97 11.73
CA GLU A 83 -6.41 18.57 10.74
C GLU A 83 -5.19 17.90 11.39
N GLU A 84 -4.63 18.49 12.45
CA GLU A 84 -3.53 17.89 13.21
C GLU A 84 -3.87 16.52 13.81
N ILE A 85 -5.10 16.33 14.29
CA ILE A 85 -5.58 15.04 14.82
C ILE A 85 -5.68 14.01 13.68
N VAL A 86 -6.35 14.40 12.59
CA VAL A 86 -6.65 13.51 11.47
C VAL A 86 -5.39 13.09 10.72
N VAL A 87 -4.46 14.02 10.45
CA VAL A 87 -3.20 13.70 9.77
C VAL A 87 -2.42 12.64 10.55
N ARG A 88 -2.26 12.83 11.87
CA ARG A 88 -1.57 11.86 12.73
C ARG A 88 -2.27 10.50 12.72
N GLU A 89 -3.60 10.48 12.84
CA GLU A 89 -4.34 9.22 12.84
C GLU A 89 -4.21 8.48 11.49
N ILE A 90 -4.30 9.21 10.38
CA ILE A 90 -4.13 8.58 9.06
C ILE A 90 -2.72 8.02 8.95
N GLU A 91 -1.67 8.78 9.32
CA GLU A 91 -0.29 8.28 9.29
C GLU A 91 -0.08 7.02 10.14
N GLU A 92 -0.68 6.97 11.34
CA GLU A 92 -0.62 5.81 12.24
C GLU A 92 -1.35 4.58 11.66
N THR A 93 -2.27 4.78 10.71
CA THR A 93 -3.14 3.72 10.18
C THR A 93 -2.94 3.40 8.70
N ILE A 94 -1.91 3.97 8.06
CA ILE A 94 -1.58 3.65 6.65
C ILE A 94 -1.31 2.15 6.50
N GLY A 95 -1.97 1.53 5.51
CA GLY A 95 -1.88 0.10 5.22
C GLY A 95 -2.90 -0.74 6.00
N ILE A 96 -3.63 -0.15 6.95
CA ILE A 96 -4.63 -0.90 7.71
C ILE A 96 -5.98 -0.86 6.98
N PRO A 97 -6.81 -1.92 7.01
CA PRO A 97 -8.12 -1.91 6.36
C PRO A 97 -8.94 -0.67 6.69
N THR A 98 -9.46 -0.01 5.66
CA THR A 98 -10.18 1.27 5.78
C THR A 98 -11.30 1.23 6.81
N TYR A 99 -12.02 0.12 6.91
CA TYR A 99 -13.08 -0.05 7.92
C TYR A 99 -12.54 0.10 9.36
N MET A 100 -11.36 -0.42 9.64
CA MET A 100 -10.70 -0.27 10.95
C MET A 100 -10.27 1.18 11.18
N GLN A 101 -9.79 1.87 10.14
CA GLN A 101 -9.53 3.32 10.20
C GLN A 101 -10.82 4.11 10.52
N MET A 102 -11.95 3.71 9.92
CA MET A 102 -13.24 4.36 10.20
C MET A 102 -13.76 4.08 11.60
N LYS A 103 -13.55 2.86 12.14
CA LYS A 103 -13.83 2.56 13.55
C LYS A 103 -13.05 3.49 14.47
N ARG A 104 -11.81 3.79 14.10
CA ARG A 104 -10.96 4.72 14.85
C ARG A 104 -11.41 6.17 14.72
N LEU A 105 -11.85 6.60 13.53
CA LEU A 105 -12.47 7.90 13.35
C LEU A 105 -13.72 8.07 14.23
N CYS A 106 -14.57 7.04 14.34
CA CYS A 106 -15.71 7.04 15.26
C CYS A 106 -15.27 7.26 16.72
N GLN A 107 -14.22 6.57 17.18
CA GLN A 107 -13.66 6.78 18.52
C GLN A 107 -13.11 8.20 18.71
N ILE A 108 -12.43 8.75 17.72
CA ILE A 108 -11.94 10.13 17.76
C ILE A 108 -13.10 11.10 17.90
N LEU A 109 -14.18 10.90 17.15
CA LEU A 109 -15.38 11.74 17.20
C LEU A 109 -16.02 11.71 18.60
N GLU A 110 -16.19 10.54 19.19
CA GLU A 110 -16.69 10.36 20.56
C GLU A 110 -15.79 11.08 21.57
N ASN A 111 -14.48 10.87 21.48
CA ASN A 111 -13.48 11.51 22.35
C ASN A 111 -13.45 13.06 22.22
N HIS A 112 -13.97 13.60 21.11
CA HIS A 112 -14.04 15.04 20.85
C HIS A 112 -15.45 15.63 20.98
N GLY A 113 -16.39 14.90 21.60
CA GLY A 113 -17.67 15.45 22.03
C GLY A 113 -18.85 15.15 21.10
N TYR A 114 -18.73 14.16 20.21
CA TYR A 114 -19.89 13.61 19.53
C TYR A 114 -20.86 12.99 20.55
N THR A 115 -22.13 13.40 20.53
CA THR A 115 -23.18 12.94 21.46
C THR A 115 -24.41 12.38 20.73
N GLY A 116 -24.29 12.14 19.42
CA GLY A 116 -25.35 11.56 18.61
C GLY A 116 -25.50 10.04 18.77
N PRO A 117 -26.37 9.40 17.97
CA PRO A 117 -26.49 7.94 17.90
C PRO A 117 -25.17 7.28 17.50
N PRO A 118 -24.95 5.99 17.81
CA PRO A 118 -23.73 5.28 17.37
C PRO A 118 -23.47 5.46 15.88
N LEU A 119 -22.25 5.88 15.54
CA LEU A 119 -21.81 6.01 14.15
C LEU A 119 -21.53 4.64 13.57
N ASP A 120 -21.92 4.44 12.32
CA ASP A 120 -21.59 3.24 11.56
C ASP A 120 -20.29 3.45 10.78
N PRO A 121 -19.20 2.74 11.12
CA PRO A 121 -17.93 2.83 10.39
C PRO A 121 -18.06 2.45 8.91
N MET A 122 -19.02 1.59 8.56
CA MET A 122 -19.25 1.21 7.16
C MET A 122 -19.74 2.41 6.35
N MET A 123 -20.64 3.22 6.90
CA MET A 123 -21.12 4.43 6.22
C MET A 123 -19.99 5.44 5.96
N LEU A 124 -19.07 5.60 6.91
CA LEU A 124 -17.90 6.49 6.74
C LEU A 124 -16.94 5.93 5.67
N LYS A 125 -16.75 4.61 5.66
CA LYS A 125 -15.93 3.92 4.66
C LYS A 125 -16.53 4.09 3.26
N ASP A 126 -17.84 3.91 3.12
CA ASP A 126 -18.52 4.03 1.83
C ASP A 126 -18.39 5.45 1.26
N SER A 127 -18.57 6.47 2.11
CA SER A 127 -18.35 7.87 1.70
C SER A 127 -16.91 8.15 1.28
N TYR A 128 -15.92 7.58 1.97
CA TYR A 128 -14.52 7.71 1.59
C TYR A 128 -14.20 6.97 0.29
N ASN A 129 -14.78 5.78 0.09
CA ASN A 129 -14.65 5.02 -1.15
C ASN A 129 -15.24 5.78 -2.34
N ASP A 130 -16.40 6.40 -2.19
CA ASP A 130 -17.00 7.25 -3.23
C ASP A 130 -16.06 8.40 -3.64
N ALA A 131 -15.38 9.01 -2.66
CA ALA A 131 -14.41 10.07 -2.89
C ALA A 131 -13.18 9.54 -3.67
N LEU A 132 -12.69 8.35 -3.33
CA LEU A 132 -11.58 7.69 -4.04
C LEU A 132 -11.96 7.35 -5.49
N VAL A 133 -13.16 6.81 -5.71
CA VAL A 133 -13.68 6.54 -7.07
C VAL A 133 -13.75 7.83 -7.88
N GLY A 134 -14.23 8.92 -7.28
CA GLY A 134 -14.24 10.24 -7.92
C GLY A 134 -12.84 10.74 -8.33
N MET A 135 -11.82 10.51 -7.50
CA MET A 135 -10.42 10.83 -7.81
C MET A 135 -9.92 10.05 -9.03
N VAL A 136 -10.14 8.74 -9.05
CA VAL A 136 -9.75 7.87 -10.17
C VAL A 136 -10.46 8.32 -11.45
N GLU A 137 -11.78 8.52 -11.41
CA GLU A 137 -12.55 8.93 -12.59
C GLU A 137 -12.15 10.32 -13.11
N SER A 138 -11.78 11.24 -12.23
CA SER A 138 -11.25 12.55 -12.63
C SER A 138 -9.94 12.41 -13.40
N ARG A 139 -9.02 11.52 -12.99
CA ARG A 139 -7.78 11.24 -13.75
C ARG A 139 -8.09 10.56 -15.08
N ARG A 140 -8.95 9.55 -15.08
CA ARG A 140 -9.37 8.87 -16.32
C ARG A 140 -10.05 9.81 -17.30
N ALA A 141 -10.82 10.80 -16.83
CA ALA A 141 -11.40 11.83 -17.68
C ALA A 141 -10.33 12.70 -18.36
N LYS A 142 -9.26 13.09 -17.65
CA LYS A 142 -8.12 13.80 -18.23
C LYS A 142 -7.40 12.97 -19.29
N LEU A 143 -7.24 11.66 -19.05
CA LEU A 143 -6.68 10.74 -20.06
C LEU A 143 -7.56 10.70 -21.31
N ARG A 144 -8.89 10.55 -21.14
CA ARG A 144 -9.86 10.58 -22.25
C ARG A 144 -9.85 11.92 -23.00
N ALA A 145 -9.56 13.02 -22.32
CA ALA A 145 -9.43 14.35 -22.92
C ALA A 145 -8.06 14.61 -23.59
N GLY A 146 -7.08 13.72 -23.42
CA GLY A 146 -5.71 13.90 -23.93
C GLY A 146 -4.88 14.90 -23.13
N GLU A 147 -5.30 15.24 -21.91
CA GLU A 147 -4.57 16.13 -20.98
C GLU A 147 -3.48 15.40 -20.20
N MET A 148 -3.51 14.06 -20.20
CA MET A 148 -2.47 13.19 -19.67
C MET A 148 -2.35 11.94 -20.53
N THR A 149 -1.28 11.20 -20.34
CA THR A 149 -1.01 9.91 -20.97
C THR A 149 -1.28 8.76 -20.01
N MET A 150 -1.34 7.53 -20.53
CA MET A 150 -1.49 6.34 -19.68
C MET A 150 -0.25 6.13 -18.80
N ASP A 151 0.93 6.50 -19.30
CA ASP A 151 2.17 6.39 -18.53
C ASP A 151 2.18 7.38 -17.35
N ASP A 152 1.50 8.53 -17.43
CA ASP A 152 1.28 9.43 -16.28
C ASP A 152 0.35 8.84 -15.19
N MET A 153 -0.29 7.71 -15.45
CA MET A 153 -1.15 6.98 -14.50
C MET A 153 -0.55 5.65 -14.04
N ARG A 154 0.56 5.24 -14.66
CA ARG A 154 1.31 4.04 -14.28
C ARG A 154 2.50 4.48 -13.44
N MET A 155 2.94 3.59 -12.55
CA MET A 155 4.22 3.79 -11.92
C MET A 155 5.33 3.73 -12.98
N ASP A 156 6.27 4.66 -12.94
CA ASP A 156 7.45 4.68 -13.81
C ASP A 156 8.10 3.30 -13.87
N GLY A 157 8.41 2.78 -15.07
CA GLY A 157 9.05 1.47 -15.26
C GLY A 157 8.22 0.23 -14.88
N ALA A 158 6.96 0.38 -14.44
CA ALA A 158 6.10 -0.76 -14.08
C ALA A 158 5.93 -1.78 -15.22
N MET A 159 5.74 -1.31 -16.46
CA MET A 159 5.59 -2.20 -17.62
C MET A 159 6.84 -3.07 -17.84
N GLU A 160 8.03 -2.49 -17.65
CA GLU A 160 9.30 -3.18 -17.86
C GLU A 160 9.55 -4.21 -16.75
N VAL A 161 9.37 -3.84 -15.48
CA VAL A 161 9.57 -4.78 -14.36
C VAL A 161 8.58 -5.95 -14.41
N LEU A 162 7.31 -5.69 -14.77
CA LEU A 162 6.30 -6.75 -14.95
C LEU A 162 6.66 -7.69 -16.11
N THR A 163 7.12 -7.14 -17.23
CA THR A 163 7.53 -7.91 -18.40
C THR A 163 8.71 -8.83 -18.08
N GLU A 164 9.74 -8.28 -17.46
CA GLU A 164 10.95 -9.04 -17.11
C GLU A 164 10.67 -10.12 -16.07
N LEU A 165 9.90 -9.82 -15.02
CA LEU A 165 9.58 -10.80 -13.98
C LEU A 165 8.63 -11.88 -14.47
N GLN A 166 7.66 -11.57 -15.34
CA GLN A 166 6.81 -12.58 -15.95
C GLN A 166 7.62 -13.61 -16.76
N GLN A 167 8.75 -13.20 -17.36
CA GLN A 167 9.64 -14.11 -18.10
C GLN A 167 10.58 -14.92 -17.18
N ARG A 168 10.98 -14.34 -16.04
CA ARG A 168 11.97 -14.94 -15.11
C ARG A 168 11.34 -15.86 -14.07
N LEU A 169 10.11 -15.59 -13.65
CA LEU A 169 9.42 -16.31 -12.57
C LEU A 169 8.56 -17.43 -13.12
N SER A 170 8.94 -18.68 -12.82
CA SER A 170 8.34 -19.89 -13.42
C SER A 170 6.87 -20.13 -13.04
N ARG A 171 6.40 -19.61 -11.89
CA ARG A 171 5.00 -19.63 -11.47
C ARG A 171 4.24 -18.34 -11.81
N GLY A 172 4.92 -17.39 -12.44
CA GLY A 172 4.35 -16.12 -12.91
C GLY A 172 4.20 -15.06 -11.82
N ILE A 173 3.39 -14.05 -12.14
CA ILE A 173 3.13 -12.88 -11.29
C ILE A 173 1.63 -12.76 -10.99
N TYR A 174 1.34 -12.28 -9.78
CA TYR A 174 0.00 -12.11 -9.20
C TYR A 174 -0.15 -10.68 -8.70
N LEU A 175 -1.40 -10.23 -8.59
CA LEU A 175 -1.75 -8.94 -8.04
C LEU A 175 -2.59 -9.14 -6.78
N ALA A 176 -2.24 -8.45 -5.70
CA ALA A 176 -3.05 -8.33 -4.50
C ALA A 176 -3.49 -6.88 -4.31
N SER A 177 -4.77 -6.64 -4.00
CA SER A 177 -5.26 -5.30 -3.67
C SER A 177 -6.28 -5.34 -2.53
N GLY A 178 -6.25 -4.30 -1.69
CA GLY A 178 -7.27 -4.06 -0.67
C GLY A 178 -8.61 -3.55 -1.21
N SER A 179 -8.69 -3.27 -2.52
CA SER A 179 -9.93 -2.81 -3.17
C SER A 179 -10.80 -3.98 -3.65
N ASP A 180 -12.04 -3.68 -4.06
CA ASP A 180 -12.95 -4.67 -4.65
C ASP A 180 -12.44 -5.22 -5.99
N LEU A 181 -12.70 -6.50 -6.26
CA LEU A 181 -12.19 -7.21 -7.44
C LEU A 181 -12.59 -6.54 -8.76
N ASP A 182 -13.82 -6.04 -8.85
CA ASP A 182 -14.31 -5.41 -10.07
C ASP A 182 -13.57 -4.09 -10.35
N ALA A 183 -13.37 -3.26 -9.32
CA ALA A 183 -12.63 -2.01 -9.44
C ALA A 183 -11.16 -2.27 -9.84
N VAL A 184 -10.52 -3.25 -9.21
CA VAL A 184 -9.12 -3.62 -9.52
C VAL A 184 -9.01 -4.19 -10.94
N SER A 185 -9.95 -5.06 -11.34
CA SER A 185 -9.97 -5.66 -12.68
C SER A 185 -10.15 -4.59 -13.75
N GLU A 186 -11.03 -3.61 -13.51
CA GLU A 186 -11.24 -2.48 -14.41
C GLU A 186 -9.96 -1.64 -14.53
N SER A 187 -9.30 -1.32 -13.41
CA SER A 187 -8.02 -0.60 -13.41
C SER A 187 -6.89 -1.36 -14.11
N VAL A 188 -6.79 -2.67 -13.89
CA VAL A 188 -5.83 -3.54 -14.60
C VAL A 188 -6.05 -3.49 -16.12
N GLU A 189 -7.31 -3.54 -16.57
CA GLU A 189 -7.63 -3.42 -17.99
C GLU A 189 -7.32 -2.02 -18.51
N TYR A 190 -7.76 -0.99 -17.78
CA TYR A 190 -7.60 0.42 -18.16
C TYR A 190 -6.13 0.82 -18.31
N LEU A 191 -5.27 0.36 -17.40
CA LEU A 191 -3.83 0.61 -17.42
C LEU A 191 -3.06 -0.40 -18.28
N GLY A 192 -3.72 -1.27 -19.04
CA GLY A 192 -3.06 -2.19 -19.97
C GLY A 192 -2.21 -3.28 -19.31
N TYR A 193 -2.58 -3.70 -18.10
CA TYR A 193 -1.92 -4.76 -17.35
C TYR A 193 -2.56 -6.15 -17.52
N SER A 194 -3.62 -6.28 -18.32
CA SER A 194 -4.36 -7.54 -18.49
C SER A 194 -3.49 -8.72 -18.93
N GLN A 195 -2.42 -8.51 -19.71
CA GLN A 195 -1.51 -9.61 -20.09
C GLN A 195 -0.65 -10.13 -18.92
N PHE A 196 -0.48 -9.32 -17.87
CA PHE A 196 0.29 -9.67 -16.67
C PHE A 196 -0.61 -10.32 -15.62
N PHE A 197 -1.80 -9.76 -15.44
CA PHE A 197 -2.76 -10.14 -14.42
C PHE A 197 -4.11 -10.51 -15.05
N PRO A 198 -4.24 -11.70 -15.66
CA PRO A 198 -5.56 -12.26 -15.95
C PRO A 198 -6.37 -12.42 -14.65
N LYS A 199 -7.70 -12.48 -14.74
CA LYS A 199 -8.60 -12.44 -13.58
C LYS A 199 -8.29 -13.50 -12.51
N ASP A 200 -7.80 -14.67 -12.90
CA ASP A 200 -7.41 -15.77 -12.00
C ASP A 200 -6.08 -15.51 -11.24
N ARG A 201 -5.37 -14.43 -11.58
CA ARG A 201 -4.16 -13.96 -10.90
C ARG A 201 -4.35 -12.65 -10.14
N ILE A 202 -5.58 -12.14 -10.09
CA ILE A 202 -5.94 -10.98 -9.28
C ILE A 202 -6.62 -11.49 -8.01
N MET A 203 -6.06 -11.09 -6.88
CA MET A 203 -6.60 -11.37 -5.57
C MET A 203 -6.99 -10.04 -4.91
N ALA A 204 -8.27 -9.89 -4.57
CA ALA A 204 -8.84 -8.62 -4.15
C ALA A 204 -9.80 -8.82 -2.96
N ALA A 205 -10.03 -7.76 -2.19
CA ALA A 205 -10.70 -7.82 -0.89
C ALA A 205 -12.19 -8.19 -0.95
N GLY A 206 -12.84 -8.12 -2.12
CA GLY A 206 -14.31 -8.17 -2.29
C GLY A 206 -15.05 -9.44 -1.83
N SER A 207 -14.38 -10.38 -1.14
CA SER A 207 -14.99 -11.56 -0.51
C SER A 207 -14.63 -11.73 0.97
N LEU A 208 -13.93 -10.76 1.56
CA LEU A 208 -13.44 -10.81 2.94
C LEU A 208 -14.36 -10.04 3.90
N GLY A 209 -14.25 -10.34 5.19
CA GLY A 209 -14.87 -9.53 6.22
C GLY A 209 -14.25 -8.12 6.25
N PRO A 210 -14.98 -7.11 6.74
CA PRO A 210 -14.50 -5.73 6.69
C PRO A 210 -13.28 -5.47 7.60
N GLU A 211 -13.01 -6.36 8.55
CA GLU A 211 -11.84 -6.30 9.43
C GLU A 211 -10.62 -7.06 8.89
N ASP A 212 -10.81 -7.89 7.87
CA ASP A 212 -9.75 -8.75 7.34
C ASP A 212 -8.78 -7.92 6.46
N ASP A 213 -7.48 -8.17 6.62
CA ASP A 213 -6.47 -7.62 5.72
C ASP A 213 -6.34 -8.50 4.46
N ALA A 214 -6.65 -7.91 3.31
CA ALA A 214 -6.60 -8.61 2.04
C ALA A 214 -5.20 -9.15 1.71
N LYS A 215 -4.13 -8.47 2.14
CA LYS A 215 -2.76 -8.91 1.84
C LYS A 215 -2.35 -10.10 2.69
N GLU A 216 -2.77 -10.13 3.95
CA GLU A 216 -2.60 -11.29 4.83
C GLU A 216 -3.27 -12.51 4.21
N VAL A 217 -4.56 -12.40 3.91
CA VAL A 217 -5.35 -13.52 3.39
C VAL A 217 -4.80 -14.03 2.06
N VAL A 218 -4.35 -13.14 1.18
CA VAL A 218 -3.79 -13.55 -0.12
C VAL A 218 -2.47 -14.28 0.05
N ILE A 219 -1.56 -13.78 0.88
CA ILE A 219 -0.28 -14.44 1.13
C ILE A 219 -0.50 -15.80 1.81
N ASP A 220 -1.42 -15.88 2.78
CA ASP A 220 -1.79 -17.15 3.43
C ASP A 220 -2.37 -18.16 2.44
N ARG A 221 -3.24 -17.73 1.51
CA ARG A 221 -3.76 -18.59 0.43
C ARG A 221 -2.67 -19.05 -0.52
N MET A 222 -1.75 -18.17 -0.91
CA MET A 222 -0.63 -18.54 -1.76
C MET A 222 0.24 -19.62 -1.11
N VAL A 223 0.57 -19.45 0.18
CA VAL A 223 1.42 -20.40 0.90
C VAL A 223 0.68 -21.70 1.23
N GLY A 224 -0.53 -21.60 1.77
CA GLY A 224 -1.30 -22.74 2.27
C GLY A 224 -2.04 -23.51 1.17
N GLU A 225 -2.83 -22.81 0.35
CA GLU A 225 -3.73 -23.45 -0.62
C GLU A 225 -3.02 -23.72 -1.96
N MET A 226 -2.24 -22.75 -2.45
CA MET A 226 -1.52 -22.89 -3.72
C MET A 226 -0.19 -23.65 -3.56
N GLY A 227 0.24 -23.91 -2.32
CA GLY A 227 1.46 -24.66 -2.00
C GLY A 227 2.73 -23.96 -2.47
N ILE A 228 2.74 -22.62 -2.47
CA ILE A 228 3.92 -21.81 -2.78
C ILE A 228 4.76 -21.74 -1.50
N PRO A 229 5.97 -22.33 -1.46
CA PRO A 229 6.84 -22.13 -0.31
C PRO A 229 7.18 -20.65 -0.19
N GLY A 230 7.11 -20.08 1.02
CA GLY A 230 7.37 -18.66 1.21
C GLY A 230 8.73 -18.21 0.68
N ALA A 231 9.77 -19.04 0.78
CA ALA A 231 11.08 -18.77 0.19
C ALA A 231 11.10 -18.64 -1.36
N GLU A 232 10.02 -19.01 -2.04
CA GLU A 232 9.82 -18.80 -3.48
C GLU A 232 9.05 -17.51 -3.81
N LEU A 233 8.50 -16.82 -2.80
CA LEU A 233 7.66 -15.63 -2.94
C LEU A 233 8.49 -14.34 -2.96
N LEU A 234 8.32 -13.56 -4.02
CA LEU A 234 8.83 -12.20 -4.16
C LEU A 234 7.64 -11.22 -4.16
N THR A 235 7.58 -10.30 -3.20
CA THR A 235 6.46 -9.35 -3.09
C THR A 235 6.94 -7.92 -3.28
N PHE A 236 6.24 -7.13 -4.10
CA PHE A 236 6.42 -5.69 -4.28
C PHE A 236 5.27 -4.95 -3.61
N GLY A 237 5.58 -3.92 -2.82
CA GLY A 237 4.56 -3.09 -2.18
C GLY A 237 5.12 -1.82 -1.56
N ASP A 238 4.30 -0.77 -1.47
CA ASP A 238 4.63 0.50 -0.83
C ASP A 238 4.10 0.61 0.63
N GLY A 239 3.34 -0.40 1.05
CA GLY A 239 2.71 -0.55 2.36
C GLY A 239 3.42 -1.52 3.30
N PHE A 240 3.13 -1.40 4.59
CA PHE A 240 3.58 -2.38 5.58
C PHE A 240 2.94 -3.78 5.41
N PRO A 241 1.65 -3.93 5.01
CA PRO A 241 1.02 -5.25 4.97
C PRO A 241 1.76 -6.22 4.05
N GLU A 242 2.08 -5.78 2.84
CA GLU A 242 2.81 -6.57 1.85
C GLU A 242 4.16 -7.04 2.40
N MET A 243 4.89 -6.12 3.03
CA MET A 243 6.22 -6.42 3.58
C MET A 243 6.13 -7.39 4.76
N LEU A 244 5.24 -7.11 5.72
CA LEU A 244 5.15 -7.88 6.95
C LEU A 244 4.66 -9.29 6.72
N TYR A 245 3.59 -9.46 5.95
CA TYR A 245 3.02 -10.78 5.71
C TYR A 245 3.96 -11.62 4.83
N THR A 246 4.65 -11.01 3.87
CA THR A 246 5.68 -11.71 3.09
C THR A 246 6.86 -12.13 3.96
N TYR A 247 7.33 -11.25 4.84
CA TYR A 247 8.41 -11.57 5.77
C TYR A 247 8.01 -12.74 6.69
N ARG A 248 6.80 -12.72 7.26
CA ARG A 248 6.28 -13.79 8.13
C ARG A 248 6.16 -15.13 7.41
N ALA A 249 5.82 -15.10 6.12
CA ALA A 249 5.80 -16.29 5.27
C ALA A 249 7.21 -16.81 4.94
N GLY A 250 8.28 -16.04 5.18
CA GLY A 250 9.66 -16.37 4.80
C GLY A 250 10.01 -16.03 3.36
N GLY A 251 9.25 -15.13 2.73
CA GLY A 251 9.52 -14.61 1.39
C GLY A 251 10.36 -13.33 1.38
N VAL A 252 10.58 -12.81 0.18
CA VAL A 252 11.40 -11.62 -0.07
C VAL A 252 10.49 -10.44 -0.41
N GLY A 253 10.58 -9.38 0.40
CA GLY A 253 9.84 -8.13 0.21
C GLY A 253 10.68 -7.03 -0.44
N VAL A 254 10.17 -6.44 -1.51
CA VAL A 254 10.69 -5.24 -2.16
C VAL A 254 9.79 -4.06 -1.82
N GLY A 255 10.27 -3.20 -0.92
CA GLY A 255 9.58 -1.97 -0.55
C GLY A 255 9.72 -0.90 -1.62
N VAL A 256 8.59 -0.44 -2.17
CA VAL A 256 8.56 0.57 -3.23
C VAL A 256 8.45 1.96 -2.59
N LEU A 257 9.48 2.78 -2.76
CA LEU A 257 9.52 4.15 -2.22
C LEU A 257 8.95 5.15 -3.24
N SER A 258 7.70 4.95 -3.62
CA SER A 258 6.90 5.90 -4.39
C SER A 258 6.52 7.11 -3.53
N ARG A 259 6.29 8.25 -4.19
CA ARG A 259 5.77 9.46 -3.53
C ARG A 259 4.25 9.39 -3.44
N ASP A 260 3.69 9.87 -2.34
CA ASP A 260 2.23 9.95 -2.17
C ASP A 260 1.64 11.29 -2.67
N GLU A 261 2.48 12.26 -3.07
CA GLU A 261 2.12 13.64 -3.47
C GLU A 261 1.19 14.34 -2.46
N SER A 262 1.73 14.66 -1.29
CA SER A 262 0.94 15.25 -0.20
C SER A 262 1.19 16.75 -0.04
N HIS A 263 0.11 17.54 0.03
CA HIS A 263 0.19 18.93 0.46
C HIS A 263 0.69 19.06 1.91
N TYR A 264 0.66 17.99 2.71
CA TYR A 264 1.15 17.97 4.08
C TYR A 264 2.65 17.65 4.18
N GLU A 265 3.32 17.33 3.06
CA GLU A 265 4.76 16.99 3.03
C GLU A 265 5.64 18.13 3.57
N HIS A 266 5.29 19.38 3.25
CA HIS A 266 6.01 20.56 3.76
C HIS A 266 5.91 20.74 5.29
N LEU A 267 4.96 20.06 5.94
CA LEU A 267 4.80 20.00 7.39
C LEU A 267 5.49 18.77 8.01
N GLY A 268 6.14 17.94 7.19
CA GLY A 268 6.81 16.72 7.62
C GLY A 268 5.91 15.48 7.69
N HIS A 269 4.76 15.48 7.01
CA HIS A 269 3.82 14.36 6.97
C HIS A 269 3.78 13.66 5.61
N PHE A 270 3.52 12.35 5.59
CA PHE A 270 3.49 11.52 4.37
C PHE A 270 4.78 11.61 3.53
N THR A 271 5.91 11.77 4.21
CA THR A 271 7.22 11.88 3.56
C THR A 271 7.72 10.51 3.10
N VAL A 272 8.57 10.51 2.07
CA VAL A 272 9.27 9.28 1.62
C VAL A 272 10.09 8.65 2.75
N GLU A 273 10.67 9.46 3.65
CA GLU A 273 11.42 8.95 4.79
C GLU A 273 10.53 8.19 5.79
N GLN A 274 9.32 8.70 6.09
CA GLN A 274 8.35 7.98 6.91
C GLN A 274 7.92 6.67 6.23
N LYS A 275 7.70 6.68 4.91
CA LYS A 275 7.41 5.45 4.13
C LYS A 275 8.58 4.45 4.25
N LYS A 276 9.82 4.92 4.09
CA LYS A 276 11.03 4.10 4.28
C LYS A 276 11.08 3.46 5.66
N GLN A 277 10.90 4.22 6.73
CA GLN A 277 10.92 3.68 8.09
C GLN A 277 9.81 2.64 8.30
N ARG A 278 8.61 2.87 7.76
CA ARG A 278 7.51 1.90 7.82
C ARG A 278 7.86 0.59 7.11
N LEU A 279 8.40 0.65 5.89
CA LEU A 279 8.78 -0.54 5.10
C LEU A 279 9.94 -1.32 5.76
N LEU A 280 10.95 -0.61 6.28
CA LEU A 280 12.05 -1.21 7.03
C LEU A 280 11.54 -1.97 8.25
N ASN A 281 10.69 -1.31 9.05
CA ASN A 281 10.08 -1.92 10.24
C ASN A 281 9.20 -3.12 9.87
N ALA A 282 8.54 -3.09 8.72
CA ALA A 282 7.69 -4.17 8.23
C ALA A 282 8.45 -5.37 7.66
N GLY A 283 9.78 -5.30 7.50
CA GLY A 283 10.57 -6.45 7.06
C GLY A 283 10.91 -6.47 5.58
N ALA A 284 10.92 -5.31 4.92
CA ALA A 284 11.51 -5.18 3.60
C ALA A 284 12.92 -5.80 3.57
N HIS A 285 13.26 -6.42 2.44
CA HIS A 285 14.58 -6.96 2.14
C HIS A 285 15.33 -6.05 1.17
N LEU A 286 14.60 -5.45 0.23
CA LEU A 286 15.09 -4.41 -0.66
C LEU A 286 14.18 -3.18 -0.54
N LEU A 287 14.74 -2.01 -0.78
CA LEU A 287 14.01 -0.79 -1.07
C LEU A 287 14.37 -0.33 -2.47
N VAL A 288 13.37 0.09 -3.26
CA VAL A 288 13.58 0.70 -4.56
C VAL A 288 13.11 2.16 -4.52
N TYR A 289 14.00 3.08 -4.87
CA TYR A 289 13.75 4.52 -4.97
C TYR A 289 13.28 4.87 -6.39
N ASN A 290 12.74 6.08 -6.58
CA ASN A 290 12.33 6.66 -7.88
C ASN A 290 11.80 5.58 -8.83
N PRO A 291 10.65 4.99 -8.47
CA PRO A 291 10.34 3.59 -8.72
C PRO A 291 10.64 3.12 -10.14
N TYR A 292 11.30 1.97 -10.20
CA TYR A 292 11.72 1.22 -11.39
C TYR A 292 12.47 2.00 -12.49
N GLN A 293 13.06 3.17 -12.22
CA GLN A 293 13.88 3.91 -13.22
C GLN A 293 15.10 3.14 -13.72
N ASN A 294 15.59 2.15 -12.96
CA ASN A 294 16.66 1.24 -13.36
C ASN A 294 16.25 -0.23 -13.10
N VAL A 295 15.36 -0.76 -13.94
CA VAL A 295 14.88 -2.15 -13.84
C VAL A 295 16.03 -3.18 -13.88
N PRO A 296 17.04 -3.07 -14.77
CA PRO A 296 18.14 -4.03 -14.79
C PRO A 296 18.89 -4.13 -13.45
N GLU A 297 19.19 -3.00 -12.80
CA GLU A 297 19.85 -2.98 -11.48
C GLU A 297 19.00 -3.67 -10.41
N LEU A 298 17.69 -3.40 -10.39
CA LEU A 298 16.75 -4.04 -9.46
C LEU A 298 16.71 -5.56 -9.65
N LEU A 299 16.60 -6.02 -10.90
CA LEU A 299 16.55 -7.45 -11.21
C LEU A 299 17.87 -8.15 -10.88
N ASP A 300 19.00 -7.52 -11.14
CA ASP A 300 20.31 -8.04 -10.78
C ASP A 300 20.49 -8.12 -9.25
N ALA A 301 20.02 -7.11 -8.51
CA ALA A 301 20.02 -7.12 -7.05
C ALA A 301 19.15 -8.27 -6.49
N ILE A 302 17.93 -8.43 -7.02
CA ILE A 302 17.03 -9.52 -6.64
C ILE A 302 17.66 -10.88 -6.94
N ALA A 303 18.18 -11.09 -8.16
CA ALA A 303 18.74 -12.38 -8.56
C ALA A 303 20.00 -12.75 -7.79
N ARG A 304 20.88 -11.77 -7.53
CA ARG A 304 22.12 -11.97 -6.78
C ARG A 304 21.85 -12.28 -5.30
N GLY A 305 20.86 -11.64 -4.70
CA GLY A 305 20.63 -11.72 -3.25
C GLY A 305 21.75 -11.09 -2.42
N TYR A 306 21.69 -11.28 -1.11
CA TYR A 306 22.75 -10.90 -0.18
C TYR A 306 22.80 -11.87 1.01
N GLN A 307 23.98 -12.40 1.29
CA GLN A 307 24.28 -13.27 2.44
C GLN A 307 25.65 -12.84 2.96
N ALA A 308 25.76 -12.53 4.26
CA ALA A 308 27.00 -12.07 4.89
C ALA A 308 28.03 -13.19 5.11
#